data_AF-A0A968KMJ7-F1
#
_entry.id   AF-A0A968KMJ7-F1
#
_cell.length_a   1.000
_cell.length_b   1.000
_cell.length_c   1.000
_cell.angle_alpha   90.00
_cell.angle_beta   90.00
_cell.angle_gamma   90.00
#
_symmetry.space_group_name_H-M   'P 1'
#
loop_
_entity.id
_entity.type
_entity.pdbx_description
1 polymer ?
#
loop_
_entity_poly.entity_id
_entity_poly.type
_entity_poly.pdbx_seq_one_letter_code
_entity_poly.pdbx_strand_id
1 'polypeptide(L)'
;MSGKKKGNKSVLLLLLLVVAVAGLGLYRYGPEYLDLNLGSKKSDPNAFYTMALKAQEKGNDPQAIEYYEKFLTAQAQTPGSKNPHIAHANVNIGKIYLKELKYKKAMPYLVKAADFASANLEPNSTDAADTFYVVAAAYDQQGEVQPALDYYKKYRTIQDGLGQDTSKVDKDIEGLENYIMAAKHEKVGS
;
A
#
# COMPACT_ATOMS: atom_id res chain seq x y z
N MET A 1 3.28 -21.21 61.37
CA MET A 1 2.55 -21.71 60.18
C MET A 1 3.27 -21.19 58.93
N SER A 2 4.06 -22.03 58.25
CA SER A 2 4.86 -21.64 57.08
C SER A 2 4.20 -22.18 55.81
N GLY A 3 3.49 -21.29 55.08
CA GLY A 3 2.83 -21.62 53.83
C GLY A 3 3.80 -21.54 52.65
N LYS A 4 4.29 -22.70 52.19
CA LYS A 4 5.06 -22.81 50.94
C LYS A 4 4.18 -22.35 49.76
N LYS A 5 4.51 -21.21 49.15
CA LYS A 5 4.01 -20.79 47.83
C LYS A 5 4.33 -21.89 46.81
N LYS A 6 3.31 -22.64 46.37
CA LYS A 6 3.40 -23.51 45.20
C LYS A 6 3.63 -22.63 43.98
N GLY A 7 4.91 -22.47 43.60
CA GLY A 7 5.32 -21.80 42.38
C GLY A 7 4.62 -22.44 41.18
N ASN A 8 3.97 -21.60 40.40
CA ASN A 8 3.09 -21.92 39.30
C ASN A 8 3.90 -22.53 38.14
N LYS A 9 4.21 -23.83 38.21
CA LYS A 9 4.98 -24.57 37.18
C LYS A 9 4.32 -24.46 35.80
N SER A 10 3.00 -24.30 35.74
CA SER A 10 2.25 -24.10 34.50
C SER A 10 2.56 -22.77 33.80
N VAL A 11 2.83 -21.70 34.57
CA VAL A 11 3.21 -20.39 34.00
C VAL A 11 4.65 -20.42 33.49
N LEU A 12 5.54 -21.14 34.18
CA LEU A 12 6.92 -21.32 33.72
C LEU A 12 6.98 -22.15 32.42
N LEU A 13 6.10 -23.15 32.29
CA LEU A 13 5.99 -23.97 31.07
C LEU A 13 5.45 -23.16 29.88
N LEU A 14 4.47 -22.28 30.12
CA LEU A 14 3.95 -21.34 29.11
C LEU A 14 5.02 -20.34 28.65
N LEU A 15 5.79 -19.78 29.60
CA LEU A 15 6.90 -18.88 29.28
C LEU A 15 7.98 -19.58 28.45
N LEU A 16 8.33 -20.82 28.79
CA LEU A 16 9.31 -21.61 28.02
C LEU A 16 8.81 -21.97 26.62
N LEU A 17 7.51 -22.24 26.45
CA LEU A 17 6.91 -22.50 25.14
C LEU A 17 6.95 -21.26 24.23
N VAL A 18 6.67 -20.07 24.78
CA VAL A 18 6.77 -18.80 24.05
C VAL A 18 8.21 -18.55 23.60
N VAL A 19 9.19 -18.83 24.46
CA VAL A 19 10.62 -18.69 24.12
C VAL A 19 11.08 -19.75 23.10
N ALA A 20 10.55 -20.97 23.16
CA ALA A 20 10.88 -22.02 22.20
C ALA A 20 10.34 -21.75 20.78
N VAL A 21 9.13 -21.17 20.68
CA VAL A 21 8.59 -20.70 19.39
C VAL A 21 9.43 -19.54 18.84
N ALA A 22 9.97 -18.70 19.73
CA ALA A 22 10.86 -17.62 19.33
C ALA A 22 12.24 -18.10 18.84
N GLY A 23 12.75 -19.22 19.34
CA GLY A 23 14.03 -19.81 18.93
C GLY A 23 14.00 -20.60 17.61
N LEU A 24 12.81 -20.99 17.14
CA LEU A 24 12.63 -21.78 15.92
C LEU A 24 12.29 -20.88 14.72
N GLY A 25 13.26 -20.08 14.26
CA GLY A 25 13.45 -19.73 12.85
C GLY A 25 12.31 -19.08 12.05
N LEU A 26 11.23 -18.60 12.67
CA LEU A 26 10.09 -17.95 12.00
C LEU A 26 10.04 -16.42 12.22
N TYR A 27 11.13 -15.83 12.71
CA TYR A 27 11.29 -14.37 12.75
C TYR A 27 11.69 -13.81 11.39
N ARG A 28 10.70 -13.56 10.54
CA ARG A 28 10.74 -12.36 9.68
C ARG A 28 9.89 -11.31 10.39
N TYR A 29 10.57 -10.29 10.92
CA TYR A 29 10.06 -9.15 11.73
C TYR A 29 9.80 -9.48 13.21
N GLY A 30 10.79 -9.19 14.05
CA GLY A 30 10.66 -9.17 15.52
C GLY A 30 10.32 -7.79 16.09
N PRO A 31 9.92 -7.71 17.37
CA PRO A 31 9.46 -6.48 18.02
C PRO A 31 10.65 -5.65 18.50
N GLU A 32 11.22 -4.84 17.63
CA GLU A 32 12.26 -3.86 17.96
C GLU A 32 11.68 -2.44 17.88
N TYR A 33 10.74 -2.12 18.77
CA TYR A 33 10.29 -0.74 19.06
C TYR A 33 9.98 -0.54 20.55
N LEU A 34 10.83 -1.10 21.41
CA LEU A 34 10.90 -0.68 22.81
C LEU A 34 12.23 0.05 23.02
N ASP A 35 12.08 1.29 23.48
CA ASP A 35 13.08 2.23 23.99
C ASP A 35 13.79 3.17 23.00
N LEU A 36 13.11 4.29 22.71
CA LEU A 36 13.76 5.60 22.84
C LEU A 36 12.78 6.64 23.46
N ASN A 37 12.71 6.62 24.78
CA ASN A 37 12.46 7.77 25.66
C ASN A 37 11.45 8.85 25.17
N LEU A 38 10.15 8.56 25.24
CA LEU A 38 9.11 9.56 25.51
C LEU A 38 8.01 8.90 26.35
N GLY A 39 7.98 9.19 27.65
CA GLY A 39 6.80 8.92 28.46
C GLY A 39 5.63 9.76 27.96
N SER A 40 4.77 9.20 27.09
CA SER A 40 3.33 9.47 26.91
C SER A 40 2.86 9.09 25.50
N LYS A 41 1.72 8.38 25.42
CA LYS A 41 0.90 8.06 24.22
C LYS A 41 1.56 7.19 23.14
N LYS A 42 0.84 6.15 22.68
CA LYS A 42 1.08 5.47 21.39
C LYS A 42 1.42 6.54 20.34
N SER A 43 2.57 6.45 19.67
CA SER A 43 2.93 7.44 18.65
C SER A 43 1.79 7.53 17.62
N ASP A 44 1.31 8.74 17.35
CA ASP A 44 0.31 8.98 16.31
C ASP A 44 0.78 8.33 14.99
N PRO A 45 0.05 7.36 14.42
CA PRO A 45 0.43 6.72 13.16
C PRO A 45 0.78 7.75 12.08
N ASN A 46 0.07 8.89 12.03
CA ASN A 46 0.32 9.93 11.02
C ASN A 46 1.71 10.57 11.14
N ALA A 47 2.38 10.45 12.28
CA ALA A 47 3.77 10.89 12.42
C ALA A 47 4.69 10.10 11.48
N PHE A 48 4.49 8.78 11.36
CA PHE A 48 5.26 7.96 10.43
C PHE A 48 5.00 8.36 8.97
N TYR A 49 3.75 8.62 8.61
CA TYR A 49 3.42 9.13 7.26
C TYR A 49 4.13 10.46 6.95
N THR A 50 4.15 11.39 7.91
CA THR A 50 4.84 12.67 7.77
C THR A 50 6.37 12.49 7.68
N MET A 51 6.94 11.57 8.45
CA MET A 51 8.37 11.23 8.36
C MET A 51 8.72 10.63 7.00
N ALA A 52 7.84 9.80 6.43
CA ALA A 52 8.02 9.21 5.12
C ALA A 52 8.07 10.28 4.02
N LEU A 53 7.12 11.23 4.03
CA LEU A 53 7.11 12.36 3.10
C LEU A 53 8.41 13.17 3.18
N LYS A 54 8.86 13.52 4.40
CA LYS A 54 10.13 14.24 4.62
C LYS A 54 11.34 13.44 4.15
N ALA A 55 11.34 12.12 4.26
CA ALA A 55 12.40 11.27 3.75
C ALA A 55 12.43 11.28 2.21
N GLN A 56 11.27 11.25 1.55
CA GLN A 56 11.18 11.41 0.09
C GLN A 56 11.66 12.78 -0.39
N GLU A 57 11.29 13.86 0.29
CA GLU A 57 11.77 15.22 -0.02
C GLU A 57 13.30 15.31 0.02
N LYS A 58 13.94 14.53 0.89
CA LYS A 58 15.41 14.42 1.00
C LYS A 58 16.02 13.40 0.02
N GLY A 59 15.20 12.76 -0.81
CA GLY A 59 15.62 11.71 -1.75
C GLY A 59 16.01 10.39 -1.10
N ASN A 60 15.66 10.16 0.18
CA ASN A 60 15.95 8.92 0.88
C ASN A 60 14.79 7.93 0.73
N ASP A 61 14.67 7.37 -0.47
CA ASP A 61 13.63 6.42 -0.86
C ASP A 61 13.55 5.17 0.06
N PRO A 62 14.66 4.53 0.49
CA PRO A 62 14.60 3.40 1.43
C PRO A 62 14.00 3.75 2.78
N GLN A 63 14.38 4.90 3.35
CA GLN A 63 13.85 5.36 4.64
C GLN A 63 12.38 5.77 4.52
N ALA A 64 11.98 6.36 3.39
CA ALA A 64 10.58 6.66 3.13
C ALA A 64 9.71 5.40 3.12
N ILE A 65 10.16 4.33 2.45
CA ILE A 65 9.46 3.04 2.44
C ILE A 65 9.29 2.52 3.87
N GLU A 66 10.36 2.52 4.68
CA GLU A 66 10.31 2.05 6.07
C GLU A 66 9.25 2.80 6.89
N TYR A 67 9.20 4.13 6.77
CA TYR A 67 8.21 4.93 7.47
C TYR A 67 6.78 4.73 6.95
N TYR A 68 6.58 4.58 5.63
CA TYR A 68 5.26 4.23 5.10
C TYR A 68 4.80 2.86 5.58
N GLU A 69 5.69 1.86 5.63
CA GLU A 69 5.35 0.53 6.14
C GLU A 69 4.97 0.56 7.63
N LYS A 70 5.71 1.32 8.46
CA LYS A 70 5.34 1.55 9.87
C LYS A 70 3.97 2.18 10.02
N PHE A 71 3.67 3.19 9.19
CA PHE A 71 2.33 3.80 9.14
C PHE A 71 1.27 2.76 8.80
N LEU A 72 1.47 1.96 7.75
CA LEU A 72 0.51 0.93 7.32
C LEU A 72 0.32 -0.15 8.40
N THR A 73 1.39 -0.58 9.08
CA THR A 73 1.31 -1.53 10.20
C THR A 73 0.50 -0.96 11.36
N ALA A 74 0.71 0.30 11.74
CA ALA A 74 -0.05 0.94 12.79
C ALA A 74 -1.54 1.10 12.43
N GLN A 75 -1.83 1.36 11.16
CA GLN A 75 -3.22 1.45 10.66
C GLN A 75 -3.91 0.09 10.60
N ALA A 76 -3.19 -0.98 10.26
CA ALA A 76 -3.72 -2.34 10.31
C ALA A 76 -4.12 -2.79 11.73
N GLN A 77 -3.48 -2.22 12.76
CA GLN A 77 -3.84 -2.44 14.16
C GLN A 77 -5.03 -1.59 14.64
N THR A 78 -5.60 -0.76 13.76
CA THR A 78 -6.76 0.10 14.04
C THR A 78 -7.96 -0.38 13.20
N PRO A 79 -8.79 -1.30 13.73
CA PRO A 79 -9.90 -1.88 12.97
C PRO A 79 -10.85 -0.80 12.43
N GLY A 80 -11.22 -0.92 11.15
CA GLY A 80 -12.14 0.02 10.50
C GLY A 80 -11.54 1.40 10.17
N SER A 81 -10.21 1.56 10.23
CA SER A 81 -9.55 2.80 9.82
C SER A 81 -9.85 3.12 8.35
N LYS A 82 -10.46 4.29 8.11
CA LYS A 82 -10.74 4.85 6.79
C LYS A 82 -9.82 6.03 6.45
N ASN A 83 -8.64 6.08 7.07
CA ASN A 83 -7.71 7.17 6.82
C ASN A 83 -7.22 7.12 5.36
N PRO A 84 -7.45 8.17 4.54
CA PRO A 84 -7.07 8.19 3.13
C PRO A 84 -5.56 8.03 2.90
N HIS A 85 -4.73 8.38 3.89
CA HIS A 85 -3.29 8.17 3.83
C HIS A 85 -2.89 6.69 3.66
N ILE A 86 -3.78 5.73 3.94
CA ILE A 86 -3.53 4.30 3.67
C ILE A 86 -3.38 4.06 2.17
N ALA A 87 -4.23 4.65 1.33
CA ALA A 87 -4.08 4.59 -0.12
C ALA A 87 -2.78 5.30 -0.54
N HIS A 88 -2.54 6.52 -0.04
CA HIS A 88 -1.38 7.32 -0.41
C HIS A 88 -0.05 6.66 -0.04
N ALA A 89 0.06 6.06 1.14
CA ALA A 89 1.27 5.35 1.57
C ALA A 89 1.59 4.17 0.62
N ASN A 90 0.57 3.39 0.26
CA ASN A 90 0.74 2.30 -0.70
C ASN A 90 1.10 2.82 -2.10
N VAL A 91 0.45 3.88 -2.58
CA VAL A 91 0.79 4.54 -3.86
C VAL A 91 2.23 5.03 -3.85
N ASN A 92 2.67 5.70 -2.79
CA ASN A 92 4.03 6.25 -2.71
C ASN A 92 5.10 5.15 -2.66
N ILE A 93 4.89 4.07 -1.91
CA ILE A 93 5.79 2.90 -1.97
C ILE A 93 5.81 2.33 -3.39
N GLY A 94 4.64 2.17 -4.01
CA GLY A 94 4.52 1.69 -5.38
C GLY A 94 5.32 2.56 -6.37
N LYS A 95 5.15 3.88 -6.32
CA LYS A 95 5.87 4.86 -7.16
C LYS A 95 7.38 4.80 -6.97
N ILE A 96 7.86 4.65 -5.72
CA ILE A 96 9.29 4.48 -5.46
C ILE A 96 9.81 3.24 -6.18
N TYR A 97 9.12 2.10 -6.06
CA TYR A 97 9.54 0.88 -6.75
C TYR A 97 9.41 0.97 -8.27
N LEU A 98 8.40 1.66 -8.80
CA LEU A 98 8.26 1.91 -10.25
C LEU A 98 9.41 2.75 -10.81
N LYS A 99 9.85 3.79 -10.08
CA LYS A 99 11.03 4.60 -10.44
C LYS A 99 12.30 3.75 -10.55
N GLU A 100 12.37 2.65 -9.80
CA GLU A 100 13.45 1.66 -9.87
C GLU A 100 13.18 0.50 -10.84
N LEU A 101 12.09 0.56 -11.62
CA LEU A 101 11.62 -0.50 -12.52
C LEU A 101 11.35 -1.85 -11.83
N LYS A 102 11.10 -1.83 -10.51
CA LYS A 102 10.81 -3.02 -9.68
C LYS A 102 9.31 -3.32 -9.65
N TYR A 103 8.72 -3.57 -10.81
CA TYR A 103 7.27 -3.81 -10.97
C TYR A 103 6.72 -4.89 -10.02
N LYS A 104 7.43 -6.02 -9.86
CA LYS A 104 7.04 -7.11 -8.95
C LYS A 104 6.90 -6.68 -7.49
N LYS A 105 7.65 -5.66 -7.07
CA LYS A 105 7.54 -5.07 -5.73
C LYS A 105 6.48 -3.97 -5.68
N ALA A 106 6.32 -3.20 -6.75
CA ALA A 106 5.37 -2.09 -6.81
C ALA A 106 3.91 -2.56 -6.81
N MET A 107 3.57 -3.51 -7.69
CA MET A 107 2.18 -3.89 -7.96
C MET A 107 1.38 -4.32 -6.72
N PRO A 108 1.93 -5.12 -5.77
CA PRO A 108 1.19 -5.46 -4.57
C PRO A 108 0.75 -4.26 -3.72
N TYR A 109 1.54 -3.18 -3.66
CA TYR A 109 1.13 -1.96 -2.96
C TYR A 109 0.10 -1.18 -3.78
N LEU A 110 0.30 -1.05 -5.09
CA LEU A 110 -0.64 -0.33 -5.96
C LEU A 110 -2.03 -0.96 -5.98
N VAL A 111 -2.11 -2.30 -6.03
CA VAL A 111 -3.39 -3.02 -5.94
C VAL A 111 -4.05 -2.78 -4.58
N LYS A 112 -3.31 -2.87 -3.47
CA LYS A 112 -3.84 -2.53 -2.13
C LYS A 112 -4.37 -1.10 -2.05
N ALA A 113 -3.71 -0.15 -2.71
CA ALA A 113 -4.20 1.22 -2.78
C ALA A 113 -5.51 1.31 -3.56
N ALA A 114 -5.60 0.66 -4.73
CA ALA A 114 -6.82 0.64 -5.55
C ALA A 114 -8.01 -0.01 -4.83
N ASP A 115 -7.76 -1.12 -4.13
CA ASP A 115 -8.77 -1.81 -3.33
C ASP A 115 -9.25 -0.92 -2.17
N PHE A 116 -8.32 -0.28 -1.45
CA PHE A 116 -8.67 0.65 -0.39
C PHE A 116 -9.47 1.84 -0.92
N ALA A 117 -9.02 2.44 -2.03
CA ALA A 117 -9.69 3.56 -2.68
C ALA A 117 -11.12 3.21 -3.06
N SER A 118 -11.31 2.05 -3.71
CA SER A 118 -12.63 1.57 -4.13
C SER A 118 -13.58 1.29 -2.97
N ALA A 119 -13.05 0.87 -1.81
CA ALA A 119 -13.86 0.48 -0.66
C ALA A 119 -14.11 1.60 0.36
N ASN A 120 -13.23 2.61 0.44
CA ASN A 120 -13.22 3.56 1.56
C ASN A 120 -13.15 5.04 1.19
N LEU A 121 -12.73 5.38 -0.03
CA LEU A 121 -12.69 6.77 -0.47
C LEU A 121 -14.01 7.16 -1.13
N GLU A 122 -14.33 8.46 -1.08
CA GLU A 122 -15.46 8.98 -1.81
C GLU A 122 -15.27 8.75 -3.32
N PRO A 123 -16.24 8.14 -4.02
CA PRO A 123 -16.06 7.72 -5.40
C PRO A 123 -15.62 8.84 -6.36
N ASN A 124 -16.02 10.08 -6.10
CA ASN A 124 -15.67 11.25 -6.91
C ASN A 124 -14.66 12.15 -6.19
N SER A 125 -13.62 11.57 -5.58
CA SER A 125 -12.54 12.31 -4.91
C SER A 125 -11.25 12.33 -5.73
N THR A 126 -10.47 13.40 -5.58
CA THR A 126 -9.12 13.50 -6.17
C THR A 126 -8.20 12.40 -5.67
N ASP A 127 -8.31 11.99 -4.40
CA ASP A 127 -7.51 10.90 -3.82
C ASP A 127 -7.77 9.55 -4.52
N ALA A 128 -9.04 9.25 -4.83
CA ALA A 128 -9.40 8.06 -5.59
C ALA A 128 -8.90 8.15 -7.04
N ALA A 129 -9.06 9.32 -7.68
CA ALA A 129 -8.57 9.55 -9.04
C ALA A 129 -7.05 9.31 -9.13
N ASP A 130 -6.25 9.97 -8.31
CA ASP A 130 -4.79 9.87 -8.32
C ASP A 130 -4.33 8.42 -8.13
N THR A 131 -5.01 7.69 -7.24
CA THR A 131 -4.73 6.26 -7.01
C THR A 131 -4.98 5.45 -8.28
N PHE A 132 -6.14 5.59 -8.92
CA PHE A 132 -6.46 4.84 -10.14
C PHE A 132 -5.56 5.21 -11.31
N TYR A 133 -5.16 6.48 -11.45
CA TYR A 133 -4.23 6.90 -12.49
C TYR A 133 -2.87 6.19 -12.36
N VAL A 134 -2.29 6.18 -11.15
CA VAL A 134 -0.98 5.53 -10.93
C VAL A 134 -1.07 4.03 -11.20
N VAL A 135 -2.16 3.38 -10.81
CA VAL A 135 -2.37 1.94 -11.04
C VAL A 135 -2.52 1.66 -12.54
N ALA A 136 -3.28 2.47 -13.26
CA ALA A 136 -3.45 2.34 -14.71
C ALA A 136 -2.10 2.48 -15.43
N ALA A 137 -1.34 3.54 -15.13
CA ALA A 137 -0.03 3.77 -15.71
C ALA A 137 0.96 2.64 -15.40
N ALA A 138 0.89 2.04 -14.21
CA ALA A 138 1.74 0.91 -13.84
C ALA A 138 1.44 -0.37 -14.63
N TYR A 139 0.17 -0.63 -14.94
CA TYR A 139 -0.24 -1.74 -15.81
C TYR A 139 0.13 -1.47 -17.28
N ASP A 140 -0.07 -0.24 -17.73
CA ASP A 140 0.26 0.21 -19.08
C ASP A 140 1.76 0.02 -19.37
N GLN A 141 2.62 0.46 -18.45
CA GLN A 141 4.07 0.25 -18.53
C GLN A 141 4.50 -1.23 -18.55
N GLN A 142 3.67 -2.14 -18.06
CA GLN A 142 3.90 -3.58 -18.09
C GLN A 142 3.31 -4.26 -19.34
N GLY A 143 2.57 -3.52 -20.18
CA GLY A 143 1.86 -4.08 -21.33
C GLY A 143 0.59 -4.84 -20.94
N GLU A 144 0.12 -4.70 -19.70
CA GLU A 144 -1.12 -5.29 -19.21
C GLU A 144 -2.30 -4.40 -19.62
N VAL A 145 -2.65 -4.47 -20.91
CA VAL A 145 -3.53 -3.51 -21.58
C VAL A 145 -4.94 -3.46 -21.00
N GLN A 146 -5.56 -4.60 -20.74
CA GLN A 146 -6.95 -4.60 -20.25
C GLN A 146 -7.06 -4.01 -18.83
N PRO A 147 -6.22 -4.42 -17.84
CA PRO A 147 -6.20 -3.75 -16.54
C PRO A 147 -5.91 -2.25 -16.62
N ALA A 148 -4.96 -1.84 -17.47
CA ALA A 148 -4.65 -0.41 -17.66
C ALA A 148 -5.88 0.38 -18.14
N LEU A 149 -6.57 -0.13 -19.16
CA LEU A 149 -7.77 0.47 -19.72
C LEU A 149 -8.87 0.61 -18.68
N ASP A 150 -9.12 -0.43 -17.89
CA ASP A 150 -10.16 -0.43 -16.86
C ASP A 150 -9.91 0.66 -15.79
N TYR A 151 -8.65 0.81 -15.34
CA TYR A 151 -8.30 1.83 -14.36
C TYR A 151 -8.25 3.24 -14.94
N TYR A 152 -7.79 3.43 -16.19
CA TYR A 152 -7.87 4.74 -16.85
C TYR A 152 -9.32 5.19 -17.02
N LYS A 153 -10.26 4.28 -17.33
CA LYS A 153 -11.69 4.61 -17.39
C LYS A 153 -12.25 5.03 -16.03
N LYS A 154 -11.86 4.36 -14.94
CA LYS A 154 -12.23 4.78 -13.58
C LYS A 154 -11.71 6.20 -13.27
N TYR A 155 -10.44 6.46 -13.53
CA TYR A 155 -9.85 7.79 -13.37
C TYR A 155 -10.59 8.85 -14.19
N ARG A 156 -10.83 8.58 -15.48
CA ARG A 156 -11.54 9.48 -16.40
C ARG A 156 -12.93 9.85 -15.87
N THR A 157 -13.71 8.87 -15.43
CA THR A 157 -15.06 9.11 -14.89
C THR A 157 -15.03 10.07 -13.69
N ILE A 158 -14.02 9.96 -12.83
CA ILE A 158 -13.89 10.86 -11.68
C ILE A 158 -13.49 12.27 -12.13
N GLN A 159 -12.52 12.40 -13.04
CA GLN A 159 -12.10 13.70 -13.57
C GLN A 159 -13.26 14.44 -14.26
N ASP A 160 -14.04 13.74 -15.08
CA ASP A 160 -15.23 14.26 -15.74
C ASP A 160 -16.28 14.74 -14.71
N GLY A 161 -16.55 13.92 -13.69
CA GLY A 161 -17.45 14.29 -12.58
C GLY A 161 -16.98 15.49 -11.76
N LEU A 162 -15.66 15.76 -11.74
CA LEU A 162 -15.04 16.93 -11.11
C LEU A 162 -14.92 18.13 -12.05
N GLY A 163 -15.36 18.02 -13.31
CA GLY A 163 -15.23 19.05 -14.33
C GLY A 163 -13.78 19.34 -14.73
N GLN A 164 -12.89 18.37 -14.57
CA GLN A 164 -11.47 18.46 -14.94
C GLN A 164 -11.23 18.02 -16.39
N ASP A 165 -10.13 18.46 -16.99
CA ASP A 165 -9.77 18.08 -18.36
C ASP A 165 -9.43 16.58 -18.48
N THR A 166 -10.19 15.86 -19.31
CA THR A 166 -9.96 14.44 -19.59
C THR A 166 -9.16 14.19 -20.87
N SER A 167 -8.84 15.24 -21.63
CA SER A 167 -8.28 15.11 -22.99
C SER A 167 -7.02 14.25 -23.06
N LYS A 168 -6.18 14.27 -22.01
CA LYS A 168 -4.99 13.43 -21.94
C LYS A 168 -5.37 11.95 -21.75
N VAL A 169 -6.18 11.63 -20.74
CA VAL A 169 -6.55 10.24 -20.48
C VAL A 169 -7.44 9.66 -21.58
N ASP A 170 -8.19 10.49 -22.28
CA ASP A 170 -9.00 10.06 -23.42
C ASP A 170 -8.12 9.51 -24.55
N LYS A 171 -6.96 10.15 -24.80
CA LYS A 171 -5.95 9.63 -25.74
C LYS A 171 -5.29 8.35 -25.24
N ASP A 172 -4.98 8.28 -23.94
CA ASP A 172 -4.39 7.08 -23.33
C ASP A 172 -5.38 5.89 -23.48
N ILE A 173 -6.68 6.11 -23.25
CA ILE A 173 -7.76 5.12 -23.44
C ILE A 173 -7.91 4.72 -24.91
N GLU A 174 -8.00 5.68 -25.82
CA GLU A 174 -8.15 5.42 -27.26
C GLU A 174 -6.99 4.58 -27.80
N GLY A 175 -5.76 4.90 -27.38
CA GLY A 175 -4.56 4.13 -27.75
C GLY A 175 -4.66 2.65 -27.33
N LEU A 176 -5.09 2.39 -26.10
CA LEU A 176 -5.25 1.03 -25.58
C LEU A 176 -6.40 0.28 -26.25
N GLU A 177 -7.53 0.96 -26.53
CA GLU A 177 -8.65 0.37 -27.26
C GLU A 177 -8.27 -0.02 -28.69
N ASN A 178 -7.54 0.85 -29.39
CA ASN A 178 -7.03 0.57 -30.74
C ASN A 178 -6.08 -0.63 -30.75
N TYR A 179 -5.19 -0.74 -29.76
CA TYR A 179 -4.31 -1.90 -29.60
C TYR A 179 -5.11 -3.21 -29.43
N ILE A 180 -6.14 -3.21 -28.57
CA ILE A 180 -7.00 -4.38 -28.36
C ILE A 180 -7.71 -4.78 -29.66
N MET A 181 -8.20 -3.81 -30.44
CA MET A 181 -8.89 -4.08 -31.70
C MET A 181 -7.94 -4.68 -32.73
N ALA A 182 -6.74 -4.12 -32.90
CA ALA A 182 -5.74 -4.66 -33.82
C ALA A 182 -5.37 -6.12 -33.49
N ALA A 183 -5.11 -6.41 -32.21
CA ALA A 183 -4.79 -7.76 -31.74
C ALA A 183 -5.93 -8.78 -31.96
N LYS A 184 -7.19 -8.33 -31.99
CA LYS A 184 -8.34 -9.20 -32.31
C LYS A 184 -8.42 -9.49 -33.81
N HIS A 185 -8.16 -8.51 -34.67
CA HIS A 185 -8.18 -8.70 -36.12
C HIS A 185 -7.09 -9.66 -36.60
N GLU A 186 -5.89 -9.59 -36.03
CA GLU A 186 -4.79 -10.52 -36.35
C GLU A 186 -5.13 -11.98 -36.03
N LYS A 187 -5.85 -12.24 -34.94
CA LYS A 187 -6.24 -13.60 -34.52
C LYS A 187 -7.38 -14.22 -35.34
N VAL A 188 -8.16 -13.40 -36.05
CA VAL A 188 -9.29 -13.88 -36.88
C VAL A 188 -8.85 -14.13 -38.33
N GLY A 189 -7.71 -13.54 -38.74
CA GLY A 189 -7.14 -13.71 -40.08
C GLY A 189 -6.11 -14.83 -40.23
N SER A 190 -5.78 -15.55 -39.15
CA SER A 190 -4.83 -16.68 -39.11
C SER A 190 -5.54 -18.02 -38.95
#